data_AF-A0A7U6KQA2-F1
#
_entry.id   AF-A0A7U6KQA2-F1
#
_cell.length_a   1.000
_cell.length_b   1.000
_cell.length_c   1.000
_cell.angle_alpha   90.00
_cell.angle_beta   90.00
_cell.angle_gamma   90.00
#
_symmetry.space_group_name_H-M   'P 1'
#
loop_
_entity.id
_entity.type
_entity.pdbx_description
1 polymer ?
#
loop_
_entity_poly.entity_id
_entity_poly.type
_entity_poly.pdbx_seq_one_letter_code
_entity_poly.pdbx_strand_id
1 'polypeptide(L)'
;MAGAIIQWLRDNLGMIQQSSDVEDLARQVDSSEGVVLLPAFTGLGAPYWRSDISASITGMSRGTTKAHIARAALEAVAYQTYDVLIAMQKTALIP
;
A
#
# COMPACT_ATOMS: atom_id res chain seq x y z
N MET A 1 -6.08 -7.20 -3.52
CA MET A 1 -5.15 -6.25 -4.20
C MET A 1 -3.71 -6.34 -3.70
N ALA A 2 -3.44 -6.86 -2.49
CA ALA A 2 -2.09 -6.92 -1.91
C ALA A 2 -0.98 -7.43 -2.84
N GLY A 3 -1.15 -8.61 -3.45
CA GLY A 3 -0.14 -9.17 -4.35
C GLY A 3 0.11 -8.33 -5.61
N ALA A 4 -0.91 -7.62 -6.10
CA ALA A 4 -0.77 -6.78 -7.29
C ALA A 4 0.13 -5.56 -7.04
N ILE A 5 0.15 -5.02 -5.82
CA ILE A 5 1.04 -3.90 -5.45
C ILE A 5 2.50 -4.34 -5.50
N ILE A 6 2.80 -5.48 -4.88
CA ILE A 6 4.17 -6.05 -4.86
C ILE A 6 4.60 -6.43 -6.28
N GLN A 7 3.68 -7.02 -7.06
CA GLN A 7 3.93 -7.32 -8.46
C GLN A 7 4.20 -6.06 -9.29
N TRP A 8 3.46 -4.97 -9.05
CA TRP A 8 3.70 -3.69 -9.72
C TRP A 8 5.07 -3.10 -9.37
N LEU A 9 5.50 -3.16 -8.11
CA LEU A 9 6.85 -2.74 -7.68
C LEU A 9 7.96 -3.52 -8.39
N ARG A 10 7.76 -4.81 -8.63
CA ARG A 10 8.71 -5.69 -9.33
C ARG A 10 8.70 -5.45 -10.84
N ASP A 11 7.55 -5.66 -11.47
CA ASP A 11 7.43 -5.77 -12.92
C ASP A 11 7.41 -4.40 -13.63
N ASN A 12 6.89 -3.35 -12.97
CA ASN A 12 6.72 -2.03 -13.60
C ASN A 12 7.73 -1.00 -13.10
N LEU A 13 7.98 -0.95 -11.79
CA LEU A 13 8.94 -0.01 -11.22
C LEU A 13 10.37 -0.56 -11.12
N GLY A 14 10.56 -1.87 -11.21
CA GLY A 14 11.88 -2.51 -11.12
C GLY A 14 12.57 -2.28 -9.77
N MET A 15 11.83 -2.02 -8.69
CA MET A 15 12.40 -1.73 -7.37
C MET A 15 12.93 -3.00 -6.66
N ILE A 16 12.37 -4.15 -7.02
CA ILE A 16 12.69 -5.48 -6.47
C ILE A 16 12.77 -6.49 -7.62
N GLN A 17 13.51 -7.59 -7.44
CA GLN A 17 13.64 -8.63 -8.47
C GLN A 17 12.67 -9.78 -8.23
N GLN A 18 12.48 -10.18 -6.98
CA GLN A 18 11.51 -11.18 -6.57
C GLN A 18 10.51 -10.55 -5.59
N SER A 19 9.29 -11.09 -5.55
CA SER A 19 8.25 -10.57 -4.64
C SER A 19 8.61 -10.74 -3.17
N SER A 20 9.45 -11.71 -2.83
CA SER A 20 10.00 -11.90 -1.48
C SER A 20 10.90 -10.76 -1.03
N ASP A 21 11.61 -10.11 -1.96
CA ASP A 21 12.61 -9.09 -1.65
C ASP A 21 11.98 -7.80 -1.08
N VAL A 22 10.67 -7.62 -1.23
CA VAL A 22 9.96 -6.44 -0.72
C VAL A 22 10.07 -6.33 0.79
N GLU A 23 10.06 -7.45 1.50
CA GLU A 23 10.14 -7.47 2.96
C GLU A 23 11.53 -7.07 3.43
N ASP A 24 12.58 -7.66 2.84
CA ASP A 24 13.96 -7.32 3.13
C ASP A 24 14.26 -5.85 2.82
N LEU A 25 13.71 -5.34 1.70
CA LEU A 25 13.85 -3.94 1.31
C LEU A 25 13.13 -2.99 2.29
N ALA A 26 11.91 -3.34 2.71
CA ALA A 26 11.14 -2.55 3.66
C ALA A 26 11.75 -2.57 5.08
N ARG A 27 12.46 -3.64 5.45
CA ARG A 27 13.19 -3.76 6.73
C ARG A 27 14.46 -2.91 6.80
N GLN A 28 14.94 -2.35 5.68
CA GLN A 28 16.10 -1.44 5.69
C GLN A 28 15.80 -0.07 6.33
N VAL A 29 14.52 0.25 6.51
CA VAL A 29 14.06 1.48 7.15
C VAL A 29 13.07 1.15 8.26
N ASP A 30 13.13 1.91 9.35
CA ASP A 30 12.22 1.72 10.49
C ASP A 30 10.82 2.29 10.23
N SER A 31 10.70 3.24 9.30
CA SER A 31 9.48 3.98 8.99
C SER A 31 9.41 4.33 7.50
N SER A 32 8.21 4.56 6.99
CA SER A 32 7.96 5.17 5.68
C SER A 32 8.23 6.69 5.66
N GLU A 33 8.52 7.30 6.81
CA GLU A 33 8.78 8.74 6.98
C GLU A 33 7.70 9.65 6.38
N GLY A 34 6.44 9.22 6.47
CA GLY A 34 5.29 9.96 5.94
C GLY A 34 4.98 9.68 4.48
N VAL A 35 5.77 8.82 3.81
CA VAL A 35 5.44 8.33 2.47
C VAL A 35 4.23 7.41 2.55
N VAL A 36 3.19 7.72 1.78
CA VAL A 36 1.97 6.92 1.72
C VAL A 36 1.69 6.50 0.30
N LEU A 37 1.43 5.22 0.09
CA LEU A 37 0.91 4.68 -1.16
C LEU A 37 -0.60 4.52 -1.05
N LEU A 38 -1.34 5.13 -1.96
CA LEU A 38 -2.76 4.85 -2.19
C LEU A 38 -2.87 3.86 -3.37
N PRO A 39 -3.23 2.59 -3.14
CA PRO A 39 -3.14 1.56 -4.18
C PRO A 39 -4.44 1.44 -5.00
N ALA A 40 -4.92 2.56 -5.54
CA ALA A 40 -6.13 2.66 -6.37
C ALA A 40 -5.84 2.44 -7.86
N PHE A 41 -5.18 1.33 -8.23
CA PHE A 41 -4.75 1.06 -9.62
C PHE A 41 -5.92 0.83 -10.58
N THR A 42 -7.09 0.43 -10.06
CA THR A 42 -8.33 0.21 -10.83
C THR A 42 -9.51 0.97 -10.20
N GLY A 43 -9.21 2.05 -9.47
CA GLY A 43 -10.14 2.66 -8.53
C GLY A 43 -10.00 2.08 -7.12
N LEU A 44 -10.67 2.73 -6.18
CA LEU A 44 -10.70 2.35 -4.78
C LEU A 44 -11.94 1.49 -4.52
N GLY A 45 -11.71 0.23 -4.17
CA GLY A 45 -12.77 -0.75 -3.93
C GLY A 45 -13.52 -0.53 -2.61
N ALA A 46 -14.07 -1.61 -2.05
CA ALA A 46 -14.66 -1.57 -0.72
C ALA A 46 -13.65 -1.02 0.31
N PRO A 47 -14.10 -0.22 1.29
CA PRO A 47 -15.49 0.18 1.57
C PRO A 47 -15.98 1.45 0.82
N TYR A 48 -15.12 2.12 0.05
CA TYR A 48 -15.42 3.48 -0.44
C TYR A 48 -15.99 3.55 -1.86
N TRP A 49 -15.77 2.53 -2.70
CA TRP A 49 -16.37 2.41 -4.04
C TRP A 49 -16.16 3.62 -4.96
N ARG A 50 -14.92 4.09 -5.06
CA ARG A 50 -14.53 5.28 -5.85
C ARG A 50 -13.67 4.93 -7.04
N SER A 51 -14.29 4.85 -8.23
CA SER A 51 -13.58 4.59 -9.50
C SER A 51 -12.87 5.80 -10.08
N ASP A 52 -13.13 7.01 -9.56
CA ASP A 52 -12.54 8.27 -9.98
C ASP A 52 -11.13 8.51 -9.40
N ILE A 53 -10.74 7.72 -8.39
CA ILE A 53 -9.42 7.80 -7.76
C ILE A 53 -8.42 6.93 -8.52
N SER A 54 -7.26 7.51 -8.82
CA SER A 54 -6.10 6.78 -9.32
C SER A 54 -5.06 6.54 -8.22
N ALA A 55 -4.22 5.53 -8.40
CA ALA A 55 -3.12 5.25 -7.48
C ALA A 55 -2.19 6.45 -7.36
N SER A 56 -1.69 6.71 -6.15
CA SER A 56 -0.80 7.85 -5.88
C SER A 56 0.20 7.54 -4.77
N ILE A 57 1.37 8.16 -4.85
CA ILE A 57 2.37 8.16 -3.78
C ILE A 57 2.53 9.61 -3.31
N THR A 58 2.34 9.86 -2.02
CA THR A 58 2.42 11.20 -1.43
C THR A 58 3.38 11.22 -0.25
N GLY A 59 3.72 12.41 0.26
CA GLY A 59 4.56 12.58 1.45
C GLY A 59 6.06 12.38 1.22
N MET A 60 6.52 12.32 -0.03
CA MET A 60 7.94 12.16 -0.33
C MET A 60 8.76 13.41 0.03
N SER A 61 9.86 13.19 0.71
CA SER A 61 10.94 14.16 0.92
C SER A 61 12.17 13.82 0.05
N ARG A 62 13.19 14.67 0.05
CA ARG A 62 14.48 14.39 -0.63
C ARG A 62 15.20 13.16 -0.06
N GLY A 63 14.90 12.77 1.19
CA GLY A 63 15.46 11.56 1.83
C GLY A 63 14.75 10.27 1.42
N THR A 64 13.65 10.35 0.67
CA THR A 64 12.87 9.17 0.29
C THR A 64 13.70 8.23 -0.57
N THR A 65 13.70 6.96 -0.20
CA THR A 65 14.39 5.88 -0.93
C THR A 65 13.40 4.80 -1.35
N LYS A 66 13.87 3.86 -2.20
CA LYS A 66 13.09 2.67 -2.55
C LYS A 66 12.63 1.85 -1.33
N ALA A 67 13.39 1.88 -0.22
CA ALA A 67 13.02 1.19 1.02
C ALA A 67 11.79 1.80 1.67
N HIS A 68 11.69 3.13 1.69
CA HIS A 68 10.52 3.85 2.19
C HIS A 68 9.27 3.54 1.35
N ILE A 69 9.42 3.46 0.02
CA ILE A 69 8.31 3.12 -0.88
C ILE A 69 7.87 1.66 -0.68
N ALA A 70 8.82 0.73 -0.53
CA ALA A 70 8.51 -0.68 -0.23
C ALA A 70 7.76 -0.81 1.11
N ARG A 71 8.20 -0.09 2.15
CA ARG A 71 7.53 -0.01 3.45
C ARG A 71 6.11 0.54 3.31
N ALA A 72 5.95 1.68 2.64
CA ALA A 72 4.65 2.32 2.39
C ALA A 72 3.70 1.41 1.61
N ALA A 73 4.22 0.60 0.69
CA ALA A 73 3.41 -0.37 -0.05
C ALA A 73 2.87 -1.49 0.84
N LEU A 74 3.68 -2.02 1.76
CA LEU A 74 3.23 -3.01 2.75
C LEU A 74 2.22 -2.40 3.74
N GLU A 75 2.48 -1.18 4.20
CA GLU A 75 1.56 -0.43 5.06
C GLU A 75 0.20 -0.20 4.36
N ALA A 76 0.20 0.15 3.08
CA ALA A 76 -1.02 0.34 2.29
C ALA A 76 -1.89 -0.93 2.22
N VAL A 77 -1.27 -2.11 2.15
CA VAL A 77 -1.99 -3.40 2.21
C VAL A 77 -2.65 -3.59 3.58
N ALA A 78 -1.92 -3.29 4.65
CA ALA A 78 -2.43 -3.38 6.01
C ALA A 78 -3.59 -2.41 6.22
N TYR A 79 -3.47 -1.16 5.76
CA TYR A 79 -4.54 -0.16 5.85
C TYR A 79 -5.80 -0.57 5.09
N GLN A 80 -5.69 -1.08 3.84
CA GLN A 80 -6.87 -1.59 3.13
C GLN A 80 -7.56 -2.73 3.90
N THR A 81 -6.78 -3.65 4.48
CA THR A 81 -7.33 -4.77 5.26
C THR A 81 -8.04 -4.26 6.50
N TYR A 82 -7.44 -3.27 7.18
CA TYR A 82 -8.01 -2.63 8.35
C TYR A 82 -9.30 -1.86 8.04
N ASP A 83 -9.34 -1.10 6.93
CA ASP A 83 -10.52 -0.35 6.51
C ASP A 83 -11.71 -1.27 6.24
N VAL A 84 -11.45 -2.40 5.58
CA VAL A 84 -12.49 -3.43 5.34
C VAL A 84 -12.97 -4.04 6.66
N LEU A 85 -12.05 -4.37 7.58
CA LEU A 85 -12.39 -4.88 8.91
C LEU A 85 -13.25 -3.89 9.71
N ILE A 86 -12.90 -2.61 9.72
CA ILE A 86 -13.71 -1.55 10.36
C ILE A 86 -15.08 -1.47 9.71
N ALA A 87 -15.14 -1.47 8.38
CA ALA A 87 -16.41 -1.40 7.68
C ALA A 87 -17.30 -2.60 8.00
N MET A 88 -16.71 -3.80 8.11
CA MET A 88 -17.41 -5.01 8.55
C MET A 88 -17.90 -4.87 9.99
N GLN A 89 -17.09 -4.38 10.92
CA GLN A 89 -17.49 -4.17 12.32
C GLN A 89 -18.63 -3.16 12.46
N LYS A 90 -18.61 -2.07 11.69
CA LYS A 90 -19.69 -1.07 11.71
C LYS A 90 -21.01 -1.58 11.11
N THR A 91 -20.91 -2.50 10.15
CA THR A 91 -22.09 -3.08 9.46
C THR A 91 -22.65 -4.29 10.20
N ALA A 92 -21.78 -5.04 10.87
CA ALA A 92 -22.17 -6.12 11.76
C ALA A 92 -22.88 -5.48 12.95
N LEU A 93 -24.22 -5.52 12.93
CA LEU A 93 -25.13 -5.22 14.04
C LEU A 93 -24.88 -6.17 15.22
N ILE A 94 -23.69 -6.13 15.79
CA ILE A 94 -23.36 -6.81 17.04
C ILE A 94 -23.34 -5.70 18.11
N PRO A 95 -24.23 -5.75 19.11
CA PRO A 95 -24.23 -4.77 20.19
C PRO A 95 -22.92 -4.76 20.98
#